data_AF-M4F580-F1
#
_entry.id   AF-M4F580-F1
#
_cell.length_a   1.000
_cell.length_b   1.000
_cell.length_c   1.000
_cell.angle_alpha   90.00
_cell.angle_beta   90.00
_cell.angle_gamma   90.00
#
_symmetry.space_group_name_H-M   'P 1'
#
loop_
_entity.id
_entity.type
_entity.pdbx_description
1 polymer ?
#
loop_
_entity_poly.entity_id
_entity_poly.type
_entity_poly.pdbx_seq_one_letter_code
_entity_poly.pdbx_strand_id
1 'polypeptide(L)'
;MENQLSNAFSLLALADDEDGLPSSSSSAGKQGERVVEEDVGNYKQPLVWIDLEMTGLNVEDDRILEIACIITDGQLTKSVEGPDLVVHQTKDCMDKMGDWCQTHHGDSGLTKKVLSSTISERQAEQEVIKFVKKHVGNENPQLAGNSIYVDFLFLKKYMPDLAALFPHVLVDVSSVKSLCTRWFPREKNRAPAKKNNHRAMDDIRESIKELKYYKENIFKANKGRR
;
A
#
# COMPACT_ATOMS: atom_id res chain seq x y z
N MET A 1 14.28 -39.83 8.63
CA MET A 1 14.73 -38.96 7.54
C MET A 1 14.51 -37.53 7.98
N GLU A 2 15.55 -36.94 8.55
CA GLU A 2 15.64 -35.50 8.81
C GLU A 2 15.65 -34.75 7.48
N ASN A 3 15.04 -33.56 7.44
CA ASN A 3 15.59 -32.50 6.63
C ASN A 3 15.46 -31.18 7.37
N GLN A 4 16.61 -30.71 7.84
CA GLN A 4 16.83 -29.40 8.43
C GLN A 4 16.74 -28.36 7.31
N LEU A 5 15.92 -27.32 7.50
CA LEU A 5 16.13 -26.05 6.82
C LEU A 5 16.38 -25.00 7.89
N SER A 6 17.68 -24.92 8.20
CA SER A 6 18.34 -23.98 9.07
C SER A 6 18.24 -22.54 8.54
N ASN A 7 17.94 -21.63 9.46
CA ASN A 7 18.51 -20.28 9.61
C ASN A 7 18.79 -19.47 8.33
N ALA A 8 17.84 -18.59 7.98
CA ALA A 8 18.09 -17.39 7.16
C ALA A 8 18.12 -16.10 8.01
N PHE A 9 18.56 -16.19 9.29
CA PHE A 9 18.60 -15.07 10.24
C PHE A 9 19.98 -14.41 10.37
N SER A 10 20.87 -14.54 9.38
CA SER A 10 22.23 -13.99 9.49
C SER A 10 22.70 -13.36 8.18
N LEU A 11 22.19 -12.16 7.90
CA LEU A 11 22.79 -11.21 6.95
C LEU A 11 22.31 -9.79 7.28
N LEU A 12 22.65 -9.35 8.50
CA LEU A 12 22.62 -7.96 8.93
C LEU A 12 23.98 -7.70 9.58
N ALA A 13 24.96 -7.40 8.73
CA ALA A 13 26.27 -6.93 9.14
C ALA A 13 26.56 -5.61 8.43
N LEU A 14 26.80 -4.63 9.29
CA LEU A 14 27.15 -3.22 9.08
C LEU A 14 28.30 -3.02 8.09
N ALA A 15 28.23 -1.93 7.32
CA ALA A 15 29.41 -1.21 6.83
C ALA A 15 29.08 0.29 6.81
N ASP A 16 29.70 1.02 7.73
CA ASP A 16 29.95 2.46 7.65
C ASP A 16 31.11 2.70 6.66
N ASP A 17 31.08 3.81 5.93
CA ASP A 17 32.26 4.65 5.66
C ASP A 17 31.84 5.98 4.96
N GLU A 18 32.39 7.09 5.47
CA GLU A 18 32.30 8.46 4.94
C GLU A 18 33.40 8.73 3.89
N ASP A 19 33.16 9.66 2.94
CA ASP A 19 33.99 10.88 2.74
C ASP A 19 33.64 11.70 1.48
N GLY A 20 33.51 13.03 1.66
CA GLY A 20 34.32 14.07 0.98
C GLY A 20 34.11 14.49 -0.50
N LEU A 21 33.48 15.67 -0.68
CA LEU A 21 33.35 16.59 -1.85
C LEU A 21 34.69 17.15 -2.44
N PRO A 22 34.78 17.82 -3.63
CA PRO A 22 34.08 19.09 -3.96
C PRO A 22 33.66 19.36 -5.44
N SER A 23 33.06 20.54 -5.60
CA SER A 23 32.26 21.10 -6.70
C SER A 23 33.02 21.82 -7.82
N SER A 24 32.38 21.98 -8.99
CA SER A 24 32.56 23.16 -9.86
C SER A 24 31.36 23.37 -10.81
N SER A 25 30.96 24.63 -10.96
CA SER A 25 29.83 25.16 -11.73
C SER A 25 30.15 25.45 -13.19
N SER A 26 29.18 25.28 -14.11
CA SER A 26 28.94 26.23 -15.22
C SER A 26 27.58 26.01 -15.89
N SER A 27 26.83 27.10 -16.04
CA SER A 27 25.51 27.22 -16.65
C SER A 27 25.57 27.44 -18.17
N ALA A 28 24.67 26.80 -18.94
CA ALA A 28 24.13 27.36 -20.18
C ALA A 28 22.79 26.70 -20.52
N GLY A 29 21.74 27.52 -20.66
CA GLY A 29 20.37 27.08 -20.86
C GLY A 29 20.04 26.62 -22.27
N LYS A 30 19.10 25.68 -22.35
CA LYS A 30 18.18 25.52 -23.47
C LYS A 30 16.81 25.20 -22.90
N GLN A 31 15.82 26.03 -23.25
CA GLN A 31 14.41 25.76 -23.01
C GLN A 31 14.00 24.58 -23.91
N GLY A 32 13.73 23.44 -23.28
CA GLY A 32 13.05 22.29 -23.88
C GLY A 32 11.88 21.93 -22.97
N GLU A 33 10.77 21.49 -23.57
CA GLU A 33 9.61 20.95 -22.87
C GLU A 33 10.04 20.02 -21.73
N ARG A 34 9.57 20.30 -20.50
CA ARG A 34 9.77 19.40 -19.37
C ARG A 34 8.95 18.14 -19.61
N VAL A 35 9.59 17.15 -20.23
CA VAL A 35 9.21 15.76 -19.97
C VAL A 35 9.44 15.57 -18.47
N VAL A 36 8.36 15.26 -17.75
CA VAL A 36 8.47 14.88 -16.34
C VAL A 36 9.20 13.53 -16.37
N GLU A 37 10.50 13.53 -16.13
CA GLU A 37 11.21 12.29 -15.82
C GLU A 37 10.57 11.76 -14.54
N GLU A 38 9.75 10.71 -14.67
CA GLU A 38 9.28 9.95 -13.52
C GLU A 38 10.52 9.49 -12.75
N ASP A 39 10.61 9.79 -11.44
CA ASP A 39 11.68 9.37 -10.53
C ASP A 39 11.55 7.85 -10.28
N VAL A 40 11.77 7.07 -11.34
CA VAL A 40 11.67 5.61 -11.36
C VAL A 40 12.86 5.05 -10.58
N GLY A 41 12.58 4.44 -9.43
CA GLY A 41 13.56 3.60 -8.70
C GLY A 41 14.29 4.25 -7.53
N ASN A 42 13.77 5.31 -6.91
CA ASN A 42 14.42 6.00 -5.79
C ASN A 42 13.56 6.08 -4.50
N TYR A 43 12.85 5.00 -4.19
CA TYR A 43 12.07 4.89 -2.96
C TYR A 43 12.85 4.11 -1.90
N LYS A 44 13.55 4.80 -1.00
CA LYS A 44 14.25 4.17 0.13
C LYS A 44 13.25 3.63 1.15
N GLN A 45 13.46 2.40 1.62
CA GLN A 45 12.56 1.72 2.57
C GLN A 45 11.08 1.82 2.13
N PRO A 46 10.75 1.35 0.92
CA PRO A 46 9.46 1.63 0.31
C PRO A 46 8.32 0.97 1.07
N LEU A 47 7.22 1.70 1.18
CA LEU A 47 5.94 1.16 1.61
C LEU A 47 5.05 1.02 0.38
N VAL A 48 4.54 -0.18 0.16
CA VAL A 48 3.56 -0.48 -0.88
C VAL A 48 2.20 -0.51 -0.21
N TRP A 49 1.42 0.51 -0.50
CA TRP A 49 0.08 0.68 0.02
C TRP A 49 -0.92 0.01 -0.90
N ILE A 50 -1.73 -0.89 -0.35
CA ILE A 50 -2.81 -1.58 -1.06
C ILE A 50 -4.08 -1.47 -0.23
N ASP A 51 -5.20 -1.36 -0.92
CA ASP A 51 -6.53 -1.49 -0.36
C ASP A 51 -7.35 -2.32 -1.36
N LEU A 52 -8.16 -3.23 -0.83
CA LEU A 52 -9.05 -4.09 -1.59
C LEU A 52 -10.49 -3.78 -1.23
N GLU A 53 -11.35 -3.77 -2.24
CA GLU A 53 -12.78 -3.97 -2.03
C GLU A 53 -13.12 -5.44 -2.31
N MET A 54 -13.95 -6.05 -1.47
CA MET A 54 -14.31 -7.47 -1.54
C MET A 54 -15.81 -7.68 -1.45
N THR A 55 -16.27 -8.88 -1.84
CA THR A 55 -17.67 -9.31 -1.63
C THR A 55 -18.04 -9.50 -0.16
N GLY A 56 -17.04 -9.57 0.72
CA GLY A 56 -17.17 -9.80 2.16
C GLY A 56 -15.81 -10.03 2.81
N LEU A 57 -15.79 -10.59 4.03
CA LEU A 57 -14.59 -10.77 4.85
C LEU A 57 -14.16 -12.23 5.02
N ASN A 58 -14.90 -13.19 4.47
CA ASN A 58 -14.53 -14.60 4.52
C ASN A 58 -13.66 -14.95 3.31
N VAL A 59 -12.35 -15.02 3.50
CA VAL A 59 -11.40 -15.39 2.43
C VAL A 59 -11.72 -16.74 1.77
N GLU A 60 -12.49 -17.62 2.42
CA GLU A 60 -12.89 -18.89 1.82
C GLU A 60 -13.94 -18.77 0.72
N ASP A 61 -14.87 -17.84 0.87
CA ASP A 61 -16.05 -17.69 0.00
C ASP A 61 -16.01 -16.39 -0.83
N ASP A 62 -15.41 -15.34 -0.28
CA ASP A 62 -15.43 -13.99 -0.83
C ASP A 62 -14.32 -13.75 -1.85
N ARG A 63 -14.55 -12.78 -2.74
CA ARG A 63 -13.71 -12.46 -3.89
C ARG A 63 -13.31 -10.99 -3.92
N ILE A 64 -12.19 -10.70 -4.59
CA ILE A 64 -11.67 -9.35 -4.79
C ILE A 64 -12.49 -8.66 -5.91
N LEU A 65 -12.91 -7.43 -5.65
CA LEU A 65 -13.71 -6.58 -6.53
C LEU A 65 -12.94 -5.39 -7.07
N GLU A 66 -12.09 -4.79 -6.24
CA GLU A 66 -11.24 -3.66 -6.59
C GLU A 66 -9.88 -3.83 -5.92
N ILE A 67 -8.82 -3.39 -6.59
CA ILE A 67 -7.48 -3.26 -6.02
C ILE A 67 -6.87 -1.94 -6.46
N ALA A 68 -6.38 -1.17 -5.48
CA ALA A 68 -5.59 0.02 -5.74
C ALA A 68 -4.18 -0.12 -5.14
N CYS A 69 -3.22 0.63 -5.70
CA CYS A 69 -1.85 0.64 -5.19
C CYS A 69 -1.24 2.04 -5.21
N ILE A 70 -0.58 2.43 -4.12
CA ILE A 70 0.30 3.61 -4.04
C ILE A 70 1.65 3.16 -3.45
N ILE A 71 2.76 3.71 -3.94
CA ILE A 71 4.07 3.51 -3.33
C ILE A 71 4.51 4.80 -2.67
N THR A 72 4.98 4.72 -1.43
CA THR A 72 5.66 5.84 -0.75
C THR A 72 7.08 5.46 -0.37
N ASP A 73 7.92 6.45 -0.08
CA ASP A 73 9.15 6.18 0.64
C ASP A 73 8.82 5.88 2.11
N GLY A 74 9.79 5.34 2.87
CA GLY A 74 9.58 5.01 4.28
C GLY A 74 9.29 6.21 5.17
N GLN A 75 9.55 7.42 4.67
CA GLN A 75 9.30 8.68 5.38
C GLN A 75 7.96 9.31 5.02
N LEU A 76 7.20 8.71 4.11
CA LEU A 76 5.95 9.21 3.55
C LEU A 76 6.10 10.58 2.85
N THR A 77 7.31 10.94 2.42
CA THR A 77 7.58 12.25 1.79
C THR A 77 7.31 12.23 0.29
N LYS A 78 7.71 11.17 -0.40
CA LYS A 78 7.41 10.93 -1.80
C LYS A 78 6.31 9.88 -1.95
N SER A 79 5.52 10.01 -3.01
CA SER A 79 4.51 9.01 -3.38
C SER A 79 4.32 8.94 -4.90
N VAL A 80 3.97 7.76 -5.41
CA VAL A 80 3.51 7.55 -6.78
C VAL A 80 2.26 6.69 -6.76
N GLU A 81 1.24 7.14 -7.47
CA GLU A 81 -0.02 6.39 -7.64
C GLU A 81 0.13 5.35 -8.75
N GLY A 82 -0.38 4.16 -8.48
CA GLY A 82 -0.33 3.01 -9.37
C GLY A 82 -1.70 2.64 -9.93
N PRO A 83 -1.88 1.36 -10.29
CA PRO A 83 -3.15 0.86 -10.78
C PRO A 83 -4.30 1.08 -9.77
N ASP A 84 -5.48 1.41 -10.28
CA ASP A 84 -6.80 1.41 -9.62
C ASP A 84 -7.72 0.56 -10.50
N LEU A 85 -7.83 -0.73 -10.17
CA LEU A 85 -8.37 -1.75 -11.07
C LEU A 85 -9.62 -2.37 -10.47
N VAL A 86 -10.71 -2.36 -11.24
CA VAL A 86 -11.93 -3.11 -10.92
C VAL A 86 -11.84 -4.49 -11.54
N VAL A 87 -11.96 -5.52 -10.72
CA VAL A 87 -11.85 -6.93 -11.09
C VAL A 87 -13.24 -7.47 -11.43
N HIS A 88 -13.33 -8.21 -12.53
CA HIS A 88 -14.57 -8.87 -12.93
C HIS A 88 -14.95 -10.00 -11.97
N GLN A 89 -16.21 -10.02 -11.56
CA GLN A 89 -16.85 -11.16 -10.90
C GLN A 89 -18.22 -11.43 -11.55
N THR A 90 -18.66 -12.68 -11.48
CA THR A 90 -19.95 -13.08 -12.07
C THR A 90 -21.12 -12.49 -11.28
N LYS A 91 -22.28 -12.35 -11.94
CA LYS A 91 -23.52 -11.93 -11.29
C LYS A 91 -23.87 -12.81 -10.09
N ASP A 92 -23.73 -14.13 -10.24
CA ASP A 92 -24.00 -15.09 -9.15
C ASP A 92 -23.07 -14.90 -7.94
N CYS A 93 -21.84 -14.42 -8.15
CA CYS A 93 -20.93 -14.08 -7.05
C CYS A 93 -21.39 -12.79 -6.35
N MET A 94 -21.75 -11.77 -7.13
CA MET A 94 -22.19 -10.48 -6.60
C MET A 94 -23.52 -10.59 -5.85
N ASP A 95 -24.45 -11.42 -6.33
CA ASP A 95 -25.76 -11.62 -5.69
C ASP A 95 -25.68 -12.36 -4.33
N LYS A 96 -24.54 -12.99 -4.01
CA LYS A 96 -24.31 -13.69 -2.74
C LYS A 96 -23.73 -12.81 -1.64
N MET A 97 -23.37 -11.57 -1.95
CA MET A 97 -22.88 -10.60 -0.97
C MET A 97 -23.91 -10.37 0.15
N GLY A 98 -23.46 -10.08 1.37
CA GLY A 98 -24.36 -9.65 2.44
C GLY A 98 -24.98 -8.28 2.15
N ASP A 99 -26.12 -7.97 2.78
CA ASP A 99 -26.92 -6.74 2.55
C ASP A 99 -26.09 -5.45 2.64
N TRP A 100 -25.14 -5.41 3.58
CA TRP A 100 -24.25 -4.26 3.77
C TRP A 100 -23.36 -4.02 2.54
N CYS A 101 -22.75 -5.09 2.00
CA CYS A 101 -21.88 -5.02 0.83
C CYS A 101 -22.69 -4.68 -0.43
N GLN A 102 -23.87 -5.28 -0.61
CA GLN A 102 -24.75 -4.98 -1.75
C GLN A 102 -25.14 -3.50 -1.79
N THR A 103 -25.49 -2.92 -0.63
CA THR A 103 -25.86 -1.52 -0.51
C THR A 103 -24.66 -0.61 -0.79
N HIS A 104 -23.55 -0.81 -0.08
CA HIS A 104 -22.36 0.06 -0.20
C HIS A 104 -21.76 0.02 -1.61
N HIS A 105 -21.58 -1.17 -2.19
CA HIS A 105 -21.03 -1.32 -3.53
C HIS A 105 -22.01 -0.86 -4.62
N GLY A 106 -23.30 -0.90 -4.33
CA GLY A 106 -24.34 -0.31 -5.16
C GLY A 106 -24.24 1.22 -5.21
N ASP A 107 -24.19 1.86 -4.05
CA ASP A 107 -24.15 3.32 -3.90
C ASP A 107 -22.85 3.93 -4.44
N SER A 108 -21.71 3.24 -4.29
CA SER A 108 -20.43 3.66 -4.88
C SER A 108 -20.36 3.46 -6.40
N GLY A 109 -21.30 2.70 -6.96
CA GLY A 109 -21.31 2.29 -8.36
C GLY A 109 -20.33 1.16 -8.69
N LEU A 110 -19.64 0.61 -7.69
CA LEU A 110 -18.67 -0.48 -7.87
C LEU A 110 -19.32 -1.74 -8.43
N THR A 111 -20.52 -2.12 -7.97
CA THR A 111 -21.23 -3.31 -8.47
C THR A 111 -21.40 -3.29 -9.98
N LYS A 112 -21.79 -2.14 -10.55
CA LYS A 112 -21.95 -1.99 -12.00
C LYS A 112 -20.61 -2.10 -12.73
N LYS A 113 -19.55 -1.50 -12.17
CA LYS A 113 -18.20 -1.57 -12.75
C LYS A 113 -17.67 -3.00 -12.77
N VAL A 114 -17.83 -3.74 -11.67
CA VAL A 114 -17.42 -5.16 -11.55
C VAL A 114 -18.07 -6.01 -12.64
N LEU A 115 -19.39 -5.93 -12.79
CA LEU A 115 -20.11 -6.71 -13.80
C LEU A 115 -19.72 -6.34 -15.23
N SER A 116 -19.33 -5.09 -15.48
CA SER A 116 -18.85 -4.62 -16.79
C SER A 116 -17.35 -4.83 -17.03
N SER A 117 -16.58 -5.14 -15.98
CA SER A 117 -15.13 -5.29 -16.07
C SER A 117 -14.79 -6.51 -16.93
N THR A 118 -13.63 -6.44 -17.57
CA THR A 118 -13.03 -7.56 -18.31
C THR A 118 -11.69 -7.98 -17.70
N ILE A 119 -11.28 -7.35 -16.60
CA ILE A 119 -10.01 -7.60 -15.92
C ILE A 119 -10.21 -8.78 -14.96
N SER A 120 -9.45 -9.86 -15.18
CA SER A 120 -9.37 -10.98 -14.24
C SER A 120 -8.47 -10.67 -13.05
N GLU A 121 -8.64 -11.40 -11.94
CA GLU A 121 -7.75 -11.31 -10.77
C GLU A 121 -6.28 -11.48 -11.16
N ARG A 122 -5.98 -12.42 -12.07
CA ARG A 122 -4.60 -12.63 -12.55
C ARG A 122 -4.06 -11.45 -13.34
N GLN A 123 -4.87 -10.80 -14.18
CA GLN A 123 -4.43 -9.60 -14.90
C GLN A 123 -4.16 -8.45 -13.94
N ALA A 124 -5.07 -8.21 -12.99
CA ALA A 124 -4.89 -7.18 -11.96
C ALA A 124 -3.62 -7.41 -11.13
N GLU A 125 -3.39 -8.66 -10.69
CA GLU A 125 -2.17 -9.05 -9.98
C GLU A 125 -0.92 -8.70 -10.78
N GLN A 126 -0.85 -9.07 -12.07
CA GLN A 126 0.33 -8.80 -12.89
C GLN A 126 0.57 -7.31 -13.12
N GLU A 127 -0.49 -6.52 -13.28
CA GLU A 127 -0.37 -5.06 -13.42
C GLU A 127 0.19 -4.41 -12.14
N VAL A 128 -0.29 -4.83 -10.97
CA VAL A 128 0.22 -4.33 -9.69
C VAL A 128 1.67 -4.79 -9.46
N ILE A 129 2.01 -6.06 -9.73
CA ILE A 129 3.40 -6.56 -9.64
C ILE A 129 4.33 -5.74 -10.53
N LYS A 130 3.92 -5.49 -11.78
CA LYS A 130 4.72 -4.71 -12.73
C LYS A 130 4.96 -3.29 -12.20
N PHE A 131 3.92 -2.66 -11.65
CA PHE A 131 4.03 -1.34 -11.04
C PHE A 131 4.97 -1.34 -9.82
N VAL A 132 4.82 -2.31 -8.90
CA VAL A 132 5.66 -2.44 -7.71
C VAL A 132 7.12 -2.64 -8.09
N LYS A 133 7.42 -3.60 -8.98
CA LYS A 133 8.79 -3.88 -9.42
C LYS A 133 9.43 -2.70 -10.15
N LYS A 134 8.66 -1.92 -10.92
CA LYS A 134 9.17 -0.72 -11.60
C LYS A 134 9.71 0.33 -10.61
N HIS A 135 9.07 0.51 -9.45
CA HIS A 135 9.38 1.63 -8.56
C HIS A 135 10.18 1.26 -7.30
N VAL A 136 10.08 0.01 -6.83
CA VAL A 136 10.80 -0.48 -5.64
C VAL A 136 12.27 -0.83 -5.94
N GLY A 137 12.60 -1.15 -7.20
CA GLY A 137 13.97 -1.51 -7.58
C GLY A 137 14.47 -2.73 -6.82
N ASN A 138 15.63 -2.61 -6.16
CA ASN A 138 16.26 -3.68 -5.38
C ASN A 138 15.91 -3.65 -3.88
N GLU A 139 15.07 -2.72 -3.44
CA GLU A 139 14.66 -2.62 -2.04
C GLU A 139 13.66 -3.74 -1.67
N ASN A 140 13.56 -4.04 -0.38
CA ASN A 140 12.54 -4.96 0.14
C ASN A 140 11.34 -4.14 0.66
N PRO A 141 10.20 -4.14 -0.05
CA PRO A 141 9.06 -3.32 0.34
C PRO A 141 8.29 -3.93 1.51
N GLN A 142 7.65 -3.08 2.32
CA GLN A 142 6.62 -3.53 3.27
C GLN A 142 5.23 -3.22 2.74
N LEU A 143 4.31 -4.16 2.94
CA LEU A 143 2.88 -3.95 2.68
C LEU A 143 2.30 -3.03 3.77
N ALA A 144 1.58 -1.99 3.35
CA ALA A 144 1.01 -0.97 4.22
C ALA A 144 -0.47 -0.70 3.92
N GLY A 145 -1.23 -0.32 4.95
CA GLY A 145 -2.64 0.06 4.81
C GLY A 145 -3.37 0.07 6.14
N ASN A 146 -4.67 0.35 6.13
CA ASN A 146 -5.52 0.24 7.32
C ASN A 146 -6.10 -1.16 7.42
N SER A 147 -5.89 -1.86 8.55
CA SER A 147 -6.39 -3.23 8.73
C SER A 147 -5.87 -4.19 7.64
N ILE A 148 -4.72 -3.85 7.07
CA ILE A 148 -4.08 -4.45 5.88
C ILE A 148 -3.85 -5.96 6.00
N TYR A 149 -3.88 -6.49 7.23
CA TYR A 149 -3.87 -7.93 7.46
C TYR A 149 -5.00 -8.65 6.71
N VAL A 150 -6.20 -8.05 6.63
CA VAL A 150 -7.35 -8.66 5.93
C VAL A 150 -7.06 -8.74 4.44
N ASP A 151 -6.64 -7.63 3.82
CA ASP A 151 -6.24 -7.59 2.42
C ASP A 151 -5.14 -8.60 2.13
N PHE A 152 -4.14 -8.70 3.02
CA PHE A 152 -3.04 -9.63 2.84
C PHE A 152 -3.49 -11.11 2.85
N LEU A 153 -4.56 -11.47 3.57
CA LEU A 153 -5.15 -12.80 3.48
C LEU A 153 -5.74 -13.07 2.08
N PHE A 154 -6.47 -12.09 1.53
CA PHE A 154 -7.01 -12.19 0.18
C PHE A 154 -5.90 -12.24 -0.88
N LEU A 155 -4.86 -11.41 -0.74
CA LEU A 155 -3.69 -11.46 -1.62
C LEU A 155 -3.03 -12.84 -1.59
N LYS A 156 -2.81 -13.42 -0.40
CA LYS A 156 -2.19 -14.76 -0.30
C LYS A 156 -2.98 -15.85 -1.02
N LYS A 157 -4.31 -15.75 -1.05
CA LYS A 157 -5.17 -16.74 -1.71
C LYS A 157 -5.34 -16.49 -3.21
N TYR A 158 -5.64 -15.26 -3.59
CA TYR A 158 -6.10 -14.91 -4.94
C TYR A 158 -5.02 -14.21 -5.79
N MET A 159 -4.01 -13.62 -5.17
CA MET A 159 -2.89 -12.94 -5.83
C MET A 159 -1.53 -13.34 -5.19
N PRO A 160 -1.19 -14.65 -5.17
CA PRO A 160 -0.06 -15.17 -4.41
C PRO A 160 1.31 -14.66 -4.88
N ASP A 161 1.48 -14.35 -6.17
CA ASP A 161 2.74 -13.84 -6.70
C ASP A 161 2.97 -12.39 -6.22
N LEU A 162 1.89 -11.62 -6.07
CA LEU A 162 1.95 -10.28 -5.49
C LEU A 162 2.22 -10.37 -3.98
N ALA A 163 1.52 -11.25 -3.27
CA ALA A 163 1.72 -11.46 -1.83
C ALA A 163 3.17 -11.87 -1.51
N ALA A 164 3.81 -12.65 -2.39
CA ALA A 164 5.20 -13.10 -2.24
C ALA A 164 6.24 -11.97 -2.29
N LEU A 165 5.87 -10.76 -2.74
CA LEU A 165 6.77 -9.61 -2.71
C LEU A 165 6.97 -9.05 -1.30
N PHE A 166 6.10 -9.40 -0.34
CA PHE A 166 6.06 -8.77 0.97
C PHE A 166 6.50 -9.74 2.08
N PRO A 167 7.24 -9.24 3.09
CA PRO A 167 7.52 -10.02 4.28
C PRO A 167 6.25 -10.19 5.13
N HIS A 168 6.32 -11.07 6.14
CA HIS A 168 5.22 -11.27 7.09
C HIS A 168 4.95 -10.07 8.03
N VAL A 169 5.89 -9.11 8.12
CA VAL A 169 5.74 -7.89 8.92
C VAL A 169 5.05 -6.82 8.09
N LEU A 170 3.90 -6.38 8.56
CA LEU A 170 3.03 -5.41 7.89
C LEU A 170 3.08 -4.04 8.59
N VAL A 171 2.86 -2.97 7.83
CA VAL A 171 2.66 -1.62 8.37
C VAL A 171 1.16 -1.34 8.45
N ASP A 172 0.55 -1.70 9.58
CA ASP A 172 -0.90 -1.54 9.79
C ASP A 172 -1.24 -0.25 10.54
N VAL A 173 -1.84 0.71 9.83
CA VAL A 173 -2.27 2.01 10.37
C VAL A 173 -3.35 1.84 11.44
N SER A 174 -4.21 0.82 11.34
CA SER A 174 -5.26 0.54 12.32
C SER A 174 -4.69 0.10 13.67
N SER A 175 -3.50 -0.53 13.68
CA SER A 175 -2.78 -0.84 14.91
C SER A 175 -2.33 0.45 15.62
N VAL A 176 -1.74 1.39 14.87
CA VAL A 176 -1.33 2.71 15.39
C VAL A 176 -2.53 3.51 15.89
N LYS A 177 -3.63 3.55 15.13
CA LYS A 177 -4.91 4.17 15.53
C LYS A 177 -5.43 3.59 16.85
N SER A 178 -5.33 2.27 17.02
CA SER A 178 -5.80 1.58 18.23
C SER A 178 -4.99 1.95 19.47
N LEU A 179 -3.67 2.15 19.32
CA LEU A 179 -2.80 2.66 20.38
C LEU A 179 -3.07 4.14 20.66
N CYS A 180 -3.18 4.96 19.62
CA CYS A 180 -3.50 6.38 19.71
C CYS A 180 -4.80 6.63 20.49
N THR A 181 -5.85 5.86 20.20
CA THR A 181 -7.14 5.92 20.90
C THR A 181 -7.01 5.72 22.42
N ARG A 182 -6.07 4.86 22.85
CA ARG A 182 -5.89 4.50 24.26
C ARG A 182 -4.91 5.41 24.98
N TRP A 183 -3.79 5.73 24.33
CA TRP A 183 -2.66 6.41 24.97
C TRP A 183 -2.66 7.92 24.71
N PHE A 184 -3.28 8.37 23.62
CA PHE A 184 -3.26 9.76 23.14
C PHE A 184 -4.67 10.23 22.71
N PRO A 185 -5.68 10.20 23.61
CA PRO A 185 -7.07 10.46 23.25
C PRO A 185 -7.31 11.88 22.73
N ARG A 186 -6.49 12.86 23.14
CA ARG A 186 -6.57 14.25 22.63
C ARG A 186 -6.14 14.33 21.17
N GLU A 187 -5.03 13.67 20.84
CA GLU A 187 -4.48 13.57 19.49
C GLU A 187 -5.41 12.75 18.60
N LYS A 188 -5.97 11.65 19.10
CA LYS A 188 -6.99 10.88 18.35
C LYS A 188 -8.18 11.74 17.94
N ASN A 189 -8.68 12.62 18.82
CA ASN A 189 -9.83 13.48 18.50
C ASN A 189 -9.51 14.57 17.47
N ARG A 190 -8.23 14.84 17.22
CA ARG A 190 -7.75 15.80 16.20
C ARG A 190 -7.30 15.10 14.92
N ALA A 191 -7.30 13.76 14.89
CA ALA A 191 -6.95 13.01 13.70
C ALA A 191 -7.92 13.35 12.54
N PRO A 192 -7.44 13.36 11.28
CA PRO A 192 -8.29 13.59 10.13
C PRO A 192 -9.47 12.63 10.10
N ALA A 193 -10.68 13.17 9.88
CA ALA A 193 -11.84 12.33 9.62
C ALA A 193 -11.71 11.69 8.24
N LYS A 194 -11.97 10.38 8.16
CA LYS A 194 -12.12 9.65 6.91
C LYS A 194 -13.46 9.99 6.26
N LYS A 195 -13.47 10.18 4.94
CA LYS A 195 -14.71 10.38 4.19
C LYS A 195 -15.44 9.06 3.97
N ASN A 196 -14.72 7.94 4.00
CA ASN A 196 -15.23 6.59 3.75
C ASN A 196 -16.02 6.53 2.43
N ASN A 197 -15.35 6.90 1.33
CA ASN A 197 -15.97 6.84 0.01
C ASN A 197 -16.05 5.39 -0.54
N HIS A 198 -15.43 4.42 0.14
CA HIS A 198 -15.45 2.99 -0.20
C HIS A 198 -14.98 2.75 -1.64
N ARG A 199 -13.79 3.30 -1.92
CA ARG A 199 -13.10 3.20 -3.20
C ARG A 199 -11.62 3.09 -2.88
N ALA A 200 -11.01 2.00 -3.35
CA ALA A 200 -9.71 1.56 -2.85
C ALA A 200 -8.64 2.66 -2.90
N MET A 201 -8.52 3.39 -4.02
CA MET A 201 -7.51 4.44 -4.18
C MET A 201 -7.71 5.62 -3.21
N ASP A 202 -8.96 6.03 -2.95
CA ASP A 202 -9.26 7.10 -2.00
C ASP A 202 -8.95 6.65 -0.57
N ASP A 203 -9.31 5.41 -0.23
CA ASP A 203 -9.06 4.84 1.10
C ASP A 203 -7.56 4.68 1.39
N ILE A 204 -6.73 4.38 0.38
CA ILE A 204 -5.26 4.43 0.51
C ILE A 204 -4.78 5.86 0.81
N ARG A 205 -5.24 6.86 0.06
CA ARG A 205 -4.83 8.27 0.28
C ARG A 205 -5.18 8.73 1.70
N GLU A 206 -6.35 8.35 2.19
CA GLU A 206 -6.76 8.63 3.56
C GLU A 206 -5.90 7.89 4.59
N SER A 207 -5.54 6.63 4.33
CA SER A 207 -4.65 5.83 5.18
C SER A 207 -3.24 6.42 5.29
N ILE A 208 -2.67 6.90 4.17
CA ILE A 208 -1.37 7.59 4.15
C ILE A 208 -1.45 8.88 4.98
N LYS A 209 -2.51 9.68 4.78
CA LYS A 209 -2.71 10.92 5.53
C LYS A 209 -2.87 10.66 7.03
N GLU A 210 -3.58 9.60 7.40
CA GLU A 210 -3.74 9.16 8.79
C GLU A 210 -2.40 8.76 9.41
N LEU A 211 -1.58 7.95 8.72
CA LEU A 211 -0.27 7.55 9.26
C LEU A 211 0.71 8.72 9.37
N LYS A 212 0.70 9.65 8.40
CA LYS A 212 1.46 10.92 8.48
C LYS A 212 1.09 11.71 9.73
N TYR A 213 -0.21 11.84 10.01
CA TYR A 213 -0.69 12.49 11.22
C TYR A 213 -0.15 11.82 12.49
N TYR A 214 -0.22 10.48 12.59
CA TYR A 214 0.33 9.79 13.76
C TYR A 214 1.85 9.98 13.89
N LYS A 215 2.59 9.85 12.79
CA LYS A 215 4.05 10.08 12.75
C LYS A 215 4.42 11.44 13.36
N GLU A 216 3.65 12.49 13.07
CA GLU A 216 3.91 13.86 13.52
C GLU A 216 3.47 14.14 14.97
N ASN A 217 2.44 13.44 15.46
CA ASN A 217 1.76 13.84 16.71
C ASN A 217 1.99 12.89 17.89
N ILE A 218 2.21 11.59 17.66
CA ILE A 218 2.31 10.60 18.76
C ILE A 218 3.65 9.86 18.81
N PHE A 219 4.44 9.93 17.74
CA PHE A 219 5.82 9.42 17.76
C PHE A 219 6.77 10.51 18.25
N LYS A 220 7.84 10.09 18.94
CA LYS A 220 8.88 11.00 19.40
C LYS A 220 9.51 11.68 18.18
N ALA A 221 9.50 13.02 18.17
CA ALA A 221 10.19 13.79 17.15
C ALA A 221 11.66 13.39 17.06
N ASN A 222 12.15 13.19 15.84
CA ASN A 222 13.56 12.94 15.59
C ASN A 222 14.33 14.25 15.80
N LYS A 223 14.73 14.50 17.06
CA LYS A 223 15.72 15.53 17.36
C LYS A 223 17.05 14.97 16.83
N GLY A 224 17.38 15.29 15.58
CA GLY A 224 18.71 14.98 15.05
C GLY A 224 19.74 15.37 16.10
N ARG A 225 20.64 14.44 16.44
CA ARG A 225 21.75 14.71 17.37
C ARG A 225 22.43 15.99 16.91
N ARG A 226 22.20 17.07 17.65
CA ARG A 226 22.97 18.31 17.57
C ARG A 226 24.31 18.10 18.25
#